data_AF-C8XKU3-F1
#
_entry.id   AF-C8XKU3-F1
#
_cell.length_a   1.000
_cell.length_b   1.000
_cell.length_c   1.000
_cell.angle_alpha   90.00
_cell.angle_beta   90.00
_cell.angle_gamma   90.00
#
_symmetry.space_group_name_H-M   'P 1'
#
loop_
_entity.id
_entity.type
_entity.pdbx_description
1 polymer ?
#
loop_
_entity_poly.entity_id
_entity_poly.type
_entity_poly.pdbx_seq_one_letter_code
_entity_poly.pdbx_strand_id
1 'polypeptide(L)'
;MSGIAREIEDIATEADVTAEDPMPAGASSTRPNKSVVVAVRLTPEDAAEVEVLAEQAGLPVSTLLRTWITTGLTASRPESLASAVERLSADVALIRRFVA
;
A
#
# COMPACT_ATOMS: atom_id res chain seq x y z
N MET A 1 0.45 20.30 23.30
CA MET A 1 0.50 19.11 22.42
C MET A 1 -0.90 18.88 21.85
N SER A 2 -0.99 18.48 20.56
CA SER A 2 -2.28 18.17 19.90
C SER A 2 -2.96 16.99 20.61
N GLY A 3 -4.30 16.96 20.62
CA GLY A 3 -5.07 15.87 21.23
C GLY A 3 -4.70 14.48 20.69
N ILE A 4 -4.38 14.40 19.40
CA ILE A 4 -3.94 13.17 18.73
C ILE A 4 -2.60 12.68 19.26
N ALA A 5 -1.66 13.59 19.53
CA ALA A 5 -0.34 13.21 20.04
C ALA A 5 -0.44 12.59 21.44
N ARG A 6 -1.36 13.08 22.27
CA ARG A 6 -1.63 12.51 23.60
C ARG A 6 -2.31 11.14 23.49
N GLU A 7 -3.26 10.98 22.58
CA GLU A 7 -3.95 9.71 22.36
C GLU A 7 -3.00 8.61 21.87
N ILE A 8 -2.03 8.95 21.01
CA ILE A 8 -0.96 8.03 20.58
C ILE A 8 -0.10 7.61 21.77
N GLU A 9 0.30 8.56 22.63
CA GLU A 9 1.13 8.28 23.81
C GLU A 9 0.39 7.38 24.83
N ASP A 10 -0.90 7.66 25.05
CA ASP A 10 -1.75 6.89 25.96
C ASP A 10 -1.86 5.43 25.46
N ILE A 11 -2.09 5.23 24.16
CA ILE A 11 -2.17 3.90 23.53
C ILE A 11 -0.83 3.17 23.59
N ALA A 12 0.29 3.86 23.33
CA ALA A 12 1.61 3.25 23.38
C ALA A 12 1.94 2.78 24.80
N THR A 13 1.64 3.61 25.80
CA THR A 13 1.86 3.27 27.22
C THR A 13 1.01 2.08 27.65
N GLU A 14 -0.27 2.02 27.26
CA GLU A 14 -1.15 0.90 27.55
C GLU A 14 -0.65 -0.40 26.91
N ALA A 15 -0.18 -0.34 25.66
CA ALA A 15 0.38 -1.48 24.94
C ALA A 15 1.65 -2.01 25.60
N ASP A 16 2.56 -1.12 26.04
CA ASP A 16 3.79 -1.53 26.73
C ASP A 16 3.50 -2.22 28.07
N VAL A 17 2.50 -1.76 28.82
CA VAL A 17 2.10 -2.36 30.11
C VAL A 17 1.48 -3.74 29.93
N THR A 18 0.71 -3.94 28.86
CA THR A 18 -0.08 -5.17 28.62
C THR A 18 0.61 -6.17 27.69
N ALA A 19 1.87 -5.91 27.30
CA ALA A 19 2.61 -6.71 26.32
C ALA A 19 2.75 -8.20 26.70
N GLU A 20 2.89 -8.49 28.00
CA GLU A 20 3.06 -9.84 28.55
C GLU A 20 1.75 -10.44 29.08
N ASP A 21 0.65 -9.68 29.04
CA ASP A 21 -0.65 -10.16 29.52
C ASP A 21 -1.20 -11.25 28.58
N PRO A 22 -1.88 -12.27 29.12
CA PRO A 22 -2.50 -13.28 28.30
C PRO A 22 -3.57 -12.66 27.40
N MET A 23 -3.58 -13.04 26.13
CA MET A 23 -4.62 -12.63 25.19
C MET A 23 -6.02 -13.01 25.72
N PRO A 24 -7.04 -12.13 25.55
CA PRO A 24 -8.40 -12.40 26.02
C PRO A 24 -8.94 -13.73 25.49
N ALA A 25 -9.75 -14.42 26.30
CA ALA A 25 -10.41 -15.65 25.88
C ALA A 25 -11.30 -15.40 24.65
N GLY A 26 -11.09 -16.16 23.58
CA GLY A 26 -11.81 -15.99 22.31
C GLY A 26 -11.16 -14.99 21.33
N ALA A 27 -10.03 -14.37 21.68
CA ALA A 27 -9.24 -13.60 20.73
C ALA A 27 -8.77 -14.49 19.58
N SER A 28 -9.19 -14.15 18.35
CA SER A 28 -8.70 -14.80 17.13
C SER A 28 -7.71 -13.87 16.44
N SER A 29 -6.48 -14.33 16.27
CA SER A 29 -5.51 -13.62 15.44
C SER A 29 -5.99 -13.67 14.00
N THR A 30 -6.34 -12.50 13.45
CA THR A 30 -6.56 -12.36 12.02
C THR A 30 -5.34 -11.71 11.41
N ARG A 31 -4.89 -12.24 10.27
CA ARG A 31 -3.84 -11.61 9.45
C ARG A 31 -4.50 -11.16 8.15
N PRO A 32 -5.27 -10.05 8.16
CA PRO A 32 -6.06 -9.63 7.00
C PRO A 32 -5.21 -9.38 5.75
N ASN A 33 -3.90 -9.14 5.93
CA ASN A 33 -2.92 -8.97 4.86
C ASN A 33 -2.06 -10.21 4.64
N LYS A 34 -2.65 -11.41 4.55
CA LYS A 34 -1.88 -12.61 4.21
C LYS A 34 -1.40 -12.53 2.75
N SER A 35 -0.23 -11.92 2.55
CA SER A 35 0.44 -11.85 1.25
C SER A 35 1.09 -13.19 0.92
N VAL A 36 1.01 -13.59 -0.35
CA VAL A 36 1.82 -14.69 -0.90
C VAL A 36 3.15 -14.10 -1.35
N VAL A 37 4.26 -14.72 -0.94
CA VAL A 37 5.60 -14.31 -1.38
C VAL A 37 5.85 -14.86 -2.79
N VAL A 38 6.23 -13.99 -3.71
CA VAL A 38 6.67 -14.35 -5.06
C VAL A 38 8.15 -13.99 -5.17
N ALA A 39 8.99 -14.99 -5.44
CA ALA A 39 10.43 -14.80 -5.63
C ALA A 39 10.77 -14.85 -7.13
N VAL A 40 11.45 -13.81 -7.62
CA VAL A 40 11.91 -13.69 -9.01
C VAL A 40 13.41 -13.43 -8.99
N ARG A 41 14.14 -14.03 -9.93
CA ARG A 41 15.56 -13.73 -10.13
C ARG A 41 15.69 -12.54 -11.06
N LEU A 42 16.40 -11.51 -10.61
CA LEU A 42 16.81 -10.37 -11.40
C LEU A 42 18.30 -10.49 -11.73
N THR A 43 18.73 -9.86 -12.81
CA THR A 43 20.17 -9.64 -12.99
C THR A 43 20.67 -8.65 -11.93
N PRO A 44 21.97 -8.66 -11.59
CA PRO A 44 22.52 -7.66 -10.66
C PRO A 44 22.33 -6.22 -11.15
N GLU A 45 22.37 -6.01 -12.47
CA GLU A 45 22.15 -4.72 -13.12
C GLU A 45 20.71 -4.24 -12.92
N ASP A 46 19.72 -5.08 -13.24
CA ASP A 46 18.30 -4.74 -13.04
C ASP A 46 17.98 -4.46 -11.56
N ALA A 47 18.57 -5.24 -10.64
CA ALA A 47 18.37 -5.03 -9.21
C ALA A 47 18.92 -3.67 -8.75
N ALA A 48 20.09 -3.28 -9.23
CA ALA A 48 20.70 -1.98 -8.92
C ALA A 48 19.88 -0.82 -9.50
N GLU A 49 19.37 -0.95 -10.74
CA GLU A 49 18.49 0.07 -11.33
C GLU A 49 17.20 0.25 -10.53
N VAL A 50 16.59 -0.84 -10.06
CA VAL A 50 15.39 -0.78 -9.20
C VAL A 50 15.68 -0.05 -7.88
N GLU A 51 16.85 -0.30 -7.26
CA GLU A 51 17.26 0.40 -6.04
C GLU A 51 17.38 1.91 -6.25
N VAL A 52 18.04 2.32 -7.35
CA VAL A 52 18.17 3.75 -7.70
C VAL A 52 16.81 4.40 -7.94
N LEU A 53 15.91 3.72 -8.67
CA LEU A 53 14.55 4.24 -8.93
C LEU A 53 13.73 4.35 -7.65
N ALA A 54 13.88 3.40 -6.73
CA ALA A 54 13.20 3.42 -5.44
C ALA A 54 13.68 4.59 -4.56
N GLU A 55 15.00 4.82 -4.53
CA GLU A 55 15.61 5.95 -3.82
C GLU A 55 15.13 7.30 -4.38
N GLN A 56 15.15 7.47 -5.71
CA GLN A 56 14.66 8.67 -6.38
C GLN A 56 13.18 8.95 -6.07
N ALA A 57 12.37 7.90 -5.94
CA ALA A 57 10.96 7.99 -5.57
C ALA A 57 10.73 8.17 -4.06
N GLY A 58 11.76 8.03 -3.21
CA GLY A 58 11.62 8.05 -1.76
C GLY A 58 10.82 6.86 -1.21
N LEU A 59 10.87 5.71 -1.89
CA LEU A 59 10.08 4.52 -1.56
C LEU A 59 10.98 3.34 -1.21
N PRO A 60 10.55 2.42 -0.32
CA PRO A 60 11.17 1.11 -0.22
C PRO A 60 11.08 0.35 -1.55
N VAL A 61 12.12 -0.41 -1.91
CA VAL A 61 12.17 -1.24 -3.12
C VAL A 61 10.95 -2.16 -3.25
N SER A 62 10.55 -2.80 -2.14
CA SER A 62 9.36 -3.67 -2.10
C SER A 62 8.06 -2.92 -2.43
N THR A 63 7.95 -1.66 -2.02
CA THR A 63 6.80 -0.79 -2.33
C THR A 63 6.78 -0.43 -3.81
N LEU A 64 7.94 -0.06 -4.38
CA LEU A 64 8.05 0.23 -5.82
C LEU A 64 7.67 -1.00 -6.66
N LEU A 65 8.28 -2.15 -6.39
CA LEU A 65 8.01 -3.41 -7.09
C LEU A 65 6.54 -3.82 -6.99
N ARG A 66 5.96 -3.76 -5.78
CA ARG A 66 4.54 -4.05 -5.58
C ARG A 66 3.66 -3.13 -6.41
N THR A 67 3.98 -1.84 -6.44
CA THR A 67 3.23 -0.84 -7.21
C THR A 67 3.24 -1.20 -8.69
N TRP A 68 4.41 -1.42 -9.28
CA TRP A 68 4.53 -1.81 -10.69
C TRP A 68 3.78 -3.11 -11.01
N ILE A 69 3.88 -4.14 -10.17
CA ILE A 69 3.14 -5.39 -10.33
C ILE A 69 1.63 -5.12 -10.35
N THR A 70 1.11 -4.36 -9.37
CA THR A 70 -0.33 -4.07 -9.29
C THR A 70 -0.83 -3.18 -10.43
N THR A 71 -0.02 -2.22 -10.88
CA THR A 71 -0.32 -1.37 -12.04
C THR A 71 -0.36 -2.20 -13.32
N GLY A 72 0.63 -3.06 -13.54
CA GLY A 72 0.67 -3.98 -14.67
C GLY A 72 -0.52 -4.94 -14.68
N LEU A 73 -0.86 -5.51 -13.52
CA LEU A 73 -2.05 -6.37 -13.38
C LEU A 73 -3.34 -5.62 -13.71
N THR A 74 -3.47 -4.37 -13.27
CA THR A 74 -4.64 -3.54 -13.56
C THR A 74 -4.75 -3.25 -15.05
N ALA A 75 -3.64 -2.92 -15.71
CA ALA A 75 -3.59 -2.69 -17.15
C ALA A 75 -3.84 -3.96 -17.98
N SER A 76 -3.45 -5.13 -17.48
CA SER A 76 -3.64 -6.42 -18.15
C SER A 76 -5.03 -7.02 -17.99
N ARG A 77 -5.80 -6.57 -16.99
CA ARG A 77 -7.17 -7.02 -16.83
C ARG A 77 -7.95 -6.55 -18.05
N PRO A 78 -8.72 -7.43 -18.71
CA PRO A 78 -9.57 -7.01 -19.80
C PRO A 78 -10.59 -6.02 -19.25
N GLU A 79 -10.30 -4.72 -19.36
CA GLU A 79 -11.33 -3.70 -19.26
C GLU A 79 -12.26 -3.95 -20.45
N SER A 80 -13.53 -4.18 -20.18
CA SER A 80 -14.52 -3.99 -21.22
C SER A 80 -14.39 -2.57 -21.74
N LEU A 81 -14.66 -2.35 -23.03
CA LEU A 81 -14.68 -1.00 -23.59
C LEU A 81 -15.57 -0.04 -22.77
N ALA A 82 -16.64 -0.56 -22.16
CA ALA A 82 -17.50 0.18 -21.25
C ALA A 82 -16.76 0.70 -20.00
N SER A 83 -15.98 -0.14 -19.31
CA SER A 83 -15.21 0.27 -18.13
C SER A 83 -14.13 1.31 -18.45
N ALA A 84 -13.50 1.23 -19.63
CA ALA A 84 -12.54 2.24 -20.07
C ALA A 84 -13.21 3.60 -20.32
N VAL A 85 -14.39 3.60 -20.94
CA VAL A 85 -15.19 4.82 -21.19
C VAL A 85 -15.71 5.45 -19.89
N GLU A 86 -16.14 4.64 -18.92
CA GLU A 86 -16.59 5.10 -17.61
C GLU A 86 -15.45 5.80 -16.85
N ARG A 87 -14.26 5.20 -16.85
CA ARG A 87 -13.07 5.80 -16.23
C ARG A 87 -12.69 7.12 -16.89
N LEU A 88 -12.65 7.18 -18.22
CA LEU A 88 -12.35 8.42 -18.95
C LEU A 88 -13.37 9.53 -18.63
N SER A 89 -14.65 9.16 -18.52
CA SER A 89 -15.73 10.08 -18.17
C SER A 89 -15.57 10.64 -16.75
N ALA A 90 -15.17 9.78 -15.80
CA ALA A 90 -14.90 10.18 -14.42
C ALA A 90 -13.69 11.14 -14.33
N ASP A 91 -12.62 10.87 -15.07
CA ASP A 91 -11.42 11.72 -15.11
C ASP A 91 -11.76 13.11 -15.67
N VAL A 92 -12.54 13.18 -16.76
CA VAL A 92 -13.03 14.46 -17.32
C VAL A 92 -13.91 15.22 -16.32
N ALA A 93 -14.81 14.52 -15.60
CA ALA A 93 -15.65 15.15 -14.60
C ALA A 93 -14.84 15.73 -13.43
N LEU A 94 -13.78 15.03 -13.01
CA LEU A 94 -12.85 15.51 -11.99
C LEU A 94 -12.09 16.75 -12.47
N ILE A 95 -11.54 16.74 -13.68
CA ILE A 95 -10.84 17.90 -14.26
C ILE A 95 -11.77 19.12 -14.32
N ARG A 96 -13.03 18.93 -14.76
CA ARG A 96 -14.01 20.03 -14.81
C ARG A 96 -14.26 20.67 -13.44
N ARG A 97 -14.18 19.92 -12.34
CA ARG A 97 -14.33 20.46 -10.98
C ARG A 97 -13.14 21.32 -10.55
N PHE A 98 -11.97 21.15 -11.15
CA PHE A 98 -10.77 21.95 -10.85
C PHE A 98 -10.61 23.16 -11.77
N VAL A 99 -11.35 23.22 -12.88
CA VAL A 99 -11.30 24.32 -13.85
C VAL A 99 -12.45 25.32 -13.67
N ALA A 100 -13.45 24.99 -12.85
CA ALA A 100 -14.56 25.88 -12.46
C ALA A 100 -14.23 26.64 -11.16
#